data_AF-A0AB13A905-F1
#
_entry.id   AF-A0AB13A905-F1
#
_cell.length_a   1.000
_cell.length_b   1.000
_cell.length_c   1.000
_cell.angle_alpha   90.00
_cell.angle_beta   90.00
_cell.angle_gamma   90.00
#
_symmetry.space_group_name_H-M   'P 1'
#
loop_
_entity.id
_entity.type
_entity.pdbx_description
1 polymer ?
#
loop_
_entity_poly.entity_id
_entity_poly.type
_entity_poly.pdbx_seq_one_letter_code
_entity_poly.pdbx_strand_id
1 'polypeptide(L)'
;MRELGIILFIFALNHNIQAQTRKPEACTLKQDEGTGNDVVVYMYYDADKDSCYPFRYNGEGGNSNRFITEKQCMRNCSHRADQLFPMDGKQICVLPREPGQCFGHYLRYYYSPEHHTCKPFYWTGCVGNGNRFLSLNRCNATCYNSADKGHEDHSGESDVPVGIILGVVFGLIGAIILIVVIVFAVKKPSSKKREKKDGKSTEQPLREQAVEMEGGEAQPATLEISTIQT
;
A
#
# COMPACT_ATOMS: atom_id res chain seq x y z
N MET A 1 -4.70 -1.35 41.13
CA MET A 1 -4.54 -2.34 40.04
C MET A 1 -4.69 -1.75 38.65
N ARG A 2 -5.61 -0.80 38.39
CA ARG A 2 -5.80 -0.19 37.04
C ARG A 2 -4.55 0.54 36.50
N GLU A 3 -3.89 1.33 37.34
CA GLU A 3 -2.67 2.08 36.94
C GLU A 3 -1.50 1.15 36.56
N LEU A 4 -1.33 0.02 37.26
CA LEU A 4 -0.27 -0.95 36.96
C LEU A 4 -0.47 -1.61 35.60
N GLY A 5 -1.73 -1.89 35.22
CA GLY A 5 -2.08 -2.45 33.91
C GLY A 5 -1.78 -1.49 32.76
N ILE A 6 -2.07 -0.20 32.92
CA ILE A 6 -1.76 0.84 31.91
C ILE A 6 -0.25 0.95 31.72
N ILE A 7 0.52 0.99 32.81
CA ILE A 7 1.99 1.06 32.77
C ILE A 7 2.58 -0.15 32.04
N LEU A 8 2.14 -1.37 32.36
CA LEU A 8 2.62 -2.59 31.68
C LEU A 8 2.28 -2.59 30.19
N PHE A 9 1.10 -2.10 29.80
CA PHE A 9 0.72 -1.98 28.39
C PHE A 9 1.62 -0.98 27.65
N ILE A 10 1.90 0.18 28.25
CA ILE A 10 2.82 1.17 27.68
C ILE A 10 4.23 0.58 27.52
N PHE A 11 4.73 -0.17 28.52
CA PHE A 11 6.02 -0.85 28.41
C PHE A 11 6.02 -1.91 27.30
N ALA A 12 4.95 -2.70 27.18
CA ALA A 12 4.82 -3.70 26.11
C ALA A 12 4.80 -3.06 24.72
N LEU A 13 4.04 -1.96 24.54
CA LEU A 13 4.03 -1.18 23.30
C LEU A 13 5.42 -0.63 22.98
N ASN A 14 6.09 0.01 23.95
CA ASN A 14 7.43 0.54 23.74
C ASN A 14 8.44 -0.56 23.39
N HIS A 15 8.42 -1.70 24.08
CA HIS A 15 9.33 -2.80 23.78
C HIS A 15 9.04 -3.43 22.40
N ASN A 16 7.78 -3.47 21.98
CA ASN A 16 7.40 -3.91 20.63
C ASN A 16 7.91 -2.90 19.57
N ILE A 17 7.72 -1.60 19.79
CA ILE A 17 8.23 -0.53 18.90
C ILE A 17 9.76 -0.60 18.80
N GLN A 18 10.46 -0.82 19.92
CA GLN A 18 11.92 -0.98 19.92
C GLN A 18 12.35 -2.25 19.18
N ALA A 19 11.61 -3.35 19.33
CA ALA A 19 11.88 -4.59 18.59
C ALA A 19 11.69 -4.42 17.08
N GLN A 20 10.74 -3.57 16.64
CA GLN A 20 10.54 -3.28 15.22
C GLN A 20 11.55 -2.28 14.65
N THR A 21 12.15 -1.42 15.48
CA THR A 21 13.06 -0.36 15.03
C THR A 21 14.54 -0.71 15.16
N ARG A 22 14.91 -1.69 15.99
CA ARG A 22 16.31 -2.07 16.18
C ARG A 22 16.81 -2.93 15.01
N LYS A 23 17.71 -2.35 14.19
CA LYS A 23 18.47 -3.10 13.18
C LYS A 23 19.20 -4.29 13.82
N PRO A 24 19.28 -5.46 13.14
CA PRO A 24 20.04 -6.61 13.64
C PRO A 24 21.49 -6.24 13.99
N GLU A 25 22.06 -6.85 15.02
CA GLU A 25 23.46 -6.61 15.43
C GLU A 25 24.45 -6.87 14.30
N ALA A 26 24.17 -7.86 13.45
CA ALA A 26 24.95 -8.12 12.23
C ALA A 26 25.17 -6.85 11.38
N CYS A 27 24.18 -5.95 11.32
CA CYS A 27 24.23 -4.76 10.48
C CYS A 27 25.09 -3.63 11.08
N THR A 28 25.61 -3.77 12.31
CA THR A 28 26.52 -2.80 12.93
C THR A 28 27.99 -3.24 12.89
N LEU A 29 28.24 -4.51 12.58
CA LEU A 29 29.60 -5.05 12.46
C LEU A 29 30.26 -4.59 11.15
N LYS A 30 31.60 -4.50 11.13
CA LYS A 30 32.35 -4.38 9.85
C LYS A 30 32.45 -5.77 9.19
N GLN A 31 32.75 -5.81 7.89
CA GLN A 31 33.00 -7.08 7.20
C GLN A 31 34.23 -7.78 7.78
N ASP A 32 34.17 -9.10 7.90
CA ASP A 32 35.26 -9.93 8.36
C ASP A 32 35.49 -11.05 7.34
N GLU A 33 36.64 -10.98 6.67
CA GLU A 33 37.04 -11.92 5.62
C GLU A 33 37.25 -13.34 6.16
N GLY A 34 37.45 -13.49 7.47
CA GLY A 34 37.71 -14.76 8.10
C GLY A 34 39.04 -15.40 7.64
N THR A 35 39.13 -16.70 7.82
CA THR A 35 40.30 -17.53 7.48
C THR A 35 39.91 -18.65 6.52
N GLY A 36 40.88 -19.46 6.10
CA GLY A 36 40.66 -20.58 5.18
C GLY A 36 41.14 -20.30 3.76
N ASN A 37 40.75 -21.15 2.82
CA ASN A 37 41.18 -21.10 1.41
C ASN A 37 40.01 -21.17 0.41
N ASP A 38 38.76 -21.22 0.88
CA ASP A 38 37.57 -21.32 0.02
C ASP A 38 36.95 -19.92 -0.18
N VAL A 39 37.49 -19.19 -1.16
CA VAL A 39 37.16 -17.78 -1.37
C VAL A 39 35.82 -17.64 -2.09
N VAL A 40 34.81 -17.16 -1.36
CA VAL A 40 33.48 -16.84 -1.90
C VAL A 40 33.19 -15.36 -1.70
N VAL A 41 32.55 -14.73 -2.70
CA VAL A 41 32.13 -13.33 -2.61
C VAL A 41 30.74 -13.26 -1.99
N TYR A 42 30.63 -12.54 -0.88
CA TYR A 42 29.38 -12.21 -0.21
C TYR A 42 29.16 -10.70 -0.19
N MET A 43 27.99 -10.27 0.24
CA MET A 43 27.67 -8.88 0.51
C MET A 43 27.79 -8.60 2.00
N TYR A 44 28.34 -7.46 2.37
CA TYR A 44 28.23 -6.90 3.72
C TYR A 44 27.49 -5.57 3.65
N TYR A 45 26.85 -5.19 4.74
CA TYR A 45 26.19 -3.90 4.88
C TYR A 45 27.16 -2.89 5.50
N ASP A 46 27.39 -1.78 4.79
CA ASP A 46 28.14 -0.62 5.28
C ASP A 46 27.15 0.37 5.92
N ALA A 47 27.18 0.46 7.24
CA ALA A 47 26.28 1.33 8.01
C ALA A 47 26.48 2.82 7.71
N ASP A 48 27.70 3.24 7.37
CA ASP A 48 28.03 4.64 7.11
C ASP A 48 27.45 5.09 5.77
N LYS A 49 27.38 4.17 4.79
CA LYS A 49 26.82 4.41 3.45
C LYS A 49 25.36 3.96 3.30
N ASP A 50 24.80 3.31 4.33
CA ASP A 50 23.50 2.61 4.32
C ASP A 50 23.33 1.75 3.05
N SER A 51 24.36 1.01 2.66
CA SER A 51 24.34 0.22 1.42
C SER A 51 25.19 -1.04 1.51
N CYS A 52 24.96 -1.98 0.60
CA CYS A 52 25.61 -3.27 0.61
C CYS A 52 26.71 -3.38 -0.45
N TYR A 53 27.88 -3.85 -0.05
CA TYR A 53 29.06 -3.96 -0.89
C TYR A 53 29.59 -5.39 -0.91
N PRO A 54 30.18 -5.86 -2.03
CA PRO A 54 30.80 -7.17 -2.10
C PRO A 54 32.10 -7.21 -1.27
N PHE A 55 32.36 -8.34 -0.60
CA PHE A 55 33.64 -8.62 0.06
C PHE A 55 34.01 -10.11 -0.08
N ARG A 56 35.28 -10.42 0.14
CA ARG A 56 35.79 -11.80 0.10
C ARG A 56 35.63 -12.45 1.46
N TYR A 57 35.11 -13.67 1.50
CA TYR A 57 35.11 -14.52 2.68
C TYR A 57 35.91 -15.77 2.38
N ASN A 58 36.84 -16.12 3.28
CA ASN A 58 37.84 -17.16 3.07
C ASN A 58 37.37 -18.58 3.48
N GLY A 59 36.13 -18.70 3.97
CA GLY A 59 35.45 -19.97 4.21
C GLY A 59 35.28 -20.33 5.69
N GLU A 60 36.10 -19.78 6.58
CA GLU A 60 36.08 -20.08 8.02
C GLU A 60 36.00 -18.81 8.88
N GLY A 61 35.40 -18.91 10.07
CA GLY A 61 35.26 -17.78 10.98
C GLY A 61 34.42 -16.63 10.40
N GLY A 62 34.86 -15.40 10.64
CA GLY A 62 34.13 -14.21 10.22
C GLY A 62 32.99 -13.83 11.17
N ASN A 63 32.15 -12.91 10.71
CA ASN A 63 30.95 -12.49 11.44
C ASN A 63 29.68 -12.52 10.59
N SER A 64 28.55 -12.17 11.21
CA SER A 64 27.22 -12.26 10.60
C SER A 64 26.88 -11.16 9.61
N ASN A 65 27.73 -10.12 9.42
CA ASN A 65 27.54 -9.11 8.36
C ASN A 65 27.93 -9.68 6.99
N ARG A 66 27.27 -10.78 6.61
CA ARG A 66 27.59 -11.61 5.46
C ARG A 66 26.30 -12.16 4.84
N PHE A 67 25.97 -11.70 3.65
CA PHE A 67 24.72 -12.00 2.95
C PHE A 67 25.01 -12.49 1.54
N ILE A 68 24.18 -13.39 1.00
CA ILE A 68 24.42 -14.00 -0.32
C ILE A 68 24.14 -13.00 -1.44
N THR A 69 23.16 -12.12 -1.29
CA THR A 69 22.74 -11.17 -2.32
C THR A 69 22.54 -9.76 -1.79
N GLU A 70 22.67 -8.76 -2.67
CA GLU A 70 22.43 -7.36 -2.32
C GLU A 70 21.00 -7.15 -1.79
N LYS A 71 20.01 -7.78 -2.43
CA LYS A 71 18.60 -7.74 -1.99
C LYS A 71 18.44 -8.28 -0.57
N GLN A 72 19.06 -9.41 -0.24
CA GLN A 72 19.00 -9.99 1.10
C GLN A 72 19.64 -9.06 2.14
N CYS A 73 20.82 -8.54 1.82
CA CYS A 73 21.56 -7.61 2.68
C CYS A 73 20.73 -6.34 2.97
N MET A 74 20.17 -5.71 1.93
CA MET A 74 19.36 -4.50 2.09
C MET A 74 18.11 -4.75 2.91
N ARG A 75 17.37 -5.84 2.66
CA ARG A 75 16.18 -6.21 3.45
C ARG A 75 16.48 -6.45 4.93
N ASN A 76 17.67 -6.95 5.25
CA ASN A 76 18.04 -7.20 6.63
C ASN A 76 18.51 -5.94 7.38
N CYS A 77 19.14 -5.00 6.67
CA CYS A 77 19.91 -3.93 7.31
C CYS A 77 19.49 -2.49 6.99
N SER A 78 18.75 -2.25 5.91
CA SER A 78 18.33 -0.90 5.50
C SER A 78 16.81 -0.77 5.52
N HIS A 79 16.34 0.36 6.04
CA HIS A 79 14.93 0.76 5.97
C HIS A 79 14.50 1.11 4.53
N ARG A 80 15.44 1.33 3.61
CA ARG A 80 15.18 1.64 2.19
C ARG A 80 15.01 0.39 1.32
N ALA A 81 14.97 -0.80 1.92
CA ALA A 81 14.90 -2.05 1.19
C ALA A 81 13.67 -2.11 0.25
N ASP A 82 12.51 -1.66 0.71
CA ASP A 82 11.28 -1.70 -0.09
C ASP A 82 11.29 -0.65 -1.22
N GLN A 83 11.98 0.47 -1.02
CA GLN A 83 12.18 1.48 -2.07
C GLN A 83 13.12 0.99 -3.17
N LEU A 84 14.22 0.32 -2.80
CA LEU A 84 15.26 -0.10 -3.75
C LEU A 84 15.00 -1.49 -4.33
N PHE A 85 14.36 -2.37 -3.58
CA PHE A 85 14.07 -3.75 -3.95
C PHE A 85 12.64 -4.13 -3.54
N PRO A 86 11.62 -3.48 -4.13
CA PRO A 86 10.23 -3.72 -3.80
C PRO A 86 9.87 -5.19 -3.97
N MET A 87 8.96 -5.67 -3.12
CA MET A 87 8.46 -7.05 -3.19
C MET A 87 7.56 -7.27 -4.39
N ASP A 88 6.76 -6.26 -4.73
CA ASP A 88 6.00 -6.26 -5.97
C ASP A 88 6.94 -6.08 -7.16
N GLY A 89 7.02 -7.11 -7.99
CA GLY A 89 7.83 -7.12 -9.21
C GLY A 89 7.43 -6.01 -10.20
N LYS A 90 6.18 -5.53 -10.16
CA LYS A 90 5.73 -4.42 -11.02
C LYS A 90 6.41 -3.11 -10.64
N GLN A 91 6.57 -2.85 -9.33
CA GLN A 91 7.22 -1.64 -8.83
C GLN A 91 8.72 -1.60 -9.16
N ILE A 92 9.35 -2.75 -9.40
CA ILE A 92 10.75 -2.79 -9.86
C ILE A 92 10.91 -2.05 -11.19
N CYS A 93 9.92 -2.16 -12.07
CA CYS A 93 10.01 -1.66 -13.44
C CYS A 93 9.95 -0.12 -13.54
N VAL A 94 9.47 0.57 -12.51
CA VAL A 94 9.42 2.05 -12.48
C VAL A 94 10.65 2.67 -11.82
N LEU A 95 11.56 1.86 -11.25
CA LEU A 95 12.77 2.37 -10.63
C LEU A 95 13.77 2.89 -11.68
N PRO A 96 14.60 3.88 -11.35
CA PRO A 96 15.58 4.43 -12.28
C PRO A 96 16.69 3.42 -12.61
N ARG A 97 17.35 3.63 -13.74
CA ARG A 97 18.58 2.90 -14.08
C ARG A 97 19.73 3.33 -13.18
N GLU A 98 20.24 2.41 -12.38
CA GLU A 98 21.35 2.66 -11.43
C GLU A 98 22.68 2.00 -11.87
N PRO A 99 23.66 2.76 -12.41
CA PRO A 99 24.95 2.20 -12.83
C PRO A 99 25.82 1.72 -11.67
N GLY A 100 25.52 2.10 -10.43
CA GLY A 100 26.26 1.72 -9.22
C GLY A 100 27.49 2.60 -8.94
N GLN A 101 28.29 2.23 -7.94
CA GLN A 101 29.40 3.04 -7.41
C GLN A 101 30.75 2.30 -7.34
N CYS A 102 30.84 1.12 -7.96
CA CYS A 102 32.08 0.34 -8.02
C CYS A 102 32.82 0.59 -9.35
N PHE A 103 33.76 -0.28 -9.71
CA PHE A 103 34.63 -0.11 -10.89
C PHE A 103 34.49 -1.24 -11.94
N GLY A 104 33.53 -2.15 -11.77
CA GLY A 104 33.26 -3.22 -12.71
C GLY A 104 32.52 -2.75 -13.96
N HIS A 105 32.43 -3.63 -14.95
CA HIS A 105 31.66 -3.39 -16.18
C HIS A 105 30.84 -4.64 -16.51
N TYR A 106 29.69 -4.78 -15.85
CA TYR A 106 28.82 -5.95 -16.01
C TYR A 106 27.60 -5.57 -16.84
N LEU A 107 27.41 -6.21 -17.99
CA LEU A 107 26.21 -6.04 -18.79
C LEU A 107 24.98 -6.52 -18.01
N ARG A 108 23.99 -5.65 -17.90
CA ARG A 108 22.68 -5.90 -17.30
C ARG A 108 21.61 -5.26 -18.17
N TYR A 109 20.35 -5.58 -17.86
CA TYR A 109 19.19 -4.98 -18.51
C TYR A 109 18.34 -4.26 -17.47
N TYR A 110 17.75 -3.13 -17.84
CA TYR A 110 16.76 -2.42 -17.03
C TYR A 110 15.55 -2.15 -17.89
N TYR A 111 14.37 -2.08 -17.30
CA TYR A 111 13.19 -1.59 -17.99
C TYR A 111 13.21 -0.06 -18.01
N SER A 112 13.04 0.52 -19.19
CA SER A 112 12.90 1.96 -19.37
C SER A 112 11.42 2.30 -19.52
N PRO A 113 10.80 2.97 -18.53
CA PRO A 113 9.41 3.41 -18.63
C PRO A 113 9.18 4.37 -19.80
N GLU A 114 10.14 5.27 -20.06
CA GLU A 114 10.10 6.24 -21.16
C GLU A 114 9.96 5.58 -22.54
N HIS A 115 10.58 4.43 -22.74
CA HIS A 115 10.61 3.74 -24.03
C HIS A 115 9.80 2.45 -24.06
N HIS A 116 9.09 2.14 -22.97
CA HIS A 116 8.30 0.92 -22.80
C HIS A 116 9.06 -0.36 -23.19
N THR A 117 10.35 -0.43 -22.90
CA THR A 117 11.20 -1.53 -23.33
C THR A 117 12.40 -1.74 -22.42
N CYS A 118 12.90 -2.97 -22.40
CA CYS A 118 14.11 -3.33 -21.68
C CYS A 118 15.36 -2.93 -22.49
N LYS A 119 16.25 -2.15 -21.86
CA LYS A 119 17.49 -1.66 -22.47
C LYS A 119 18.71 -2.19 -21.73
N PRO A 120 19.82 -2.46 -22.44
CA PRO A 120 21.08 -2.84 -21.80
C PRO A 120 21.72 -1.63 -21.09
N PHE A 121 22.47 -1.90 -20.03
CA PHE A 121 23.37 -0.94 -19.39
C PHE A 121 24.53 -1.65 -18.70
N TYR A 122 25.61 -0.91 -18.42
CA TYR A 122 26.71 -1.40 -17.60
C TYR A 122 26.48 -1.06 -16.13
N TRP A 123 26.48 -2.08 -15.30
CA TRP A 123 26.49 -1.95 -13.84
C TRP A 123 27.89 -2.19 -13.30
N THR A 124 28.27 -1.43 -12.29
CA THR A 124 29.63 -1.38 -11.75
C THR A 124 29.97 -2.50 -10.76
N GLY A 125 29.00 -3.32 -10.36
CA GLY A 125 29.24 -4.48 -9.49
C GLY A 125 28.81 -4.29 -8.03
N CYS A 126 28.44 -3.08 -7.62
CA CYS A 126 27.83 -2.82 -6.32
C CYS A 126 26.86 -1.63 -6.39
N VAL A 127 25.97 -1.55 -5.40
CA VAL A 127 24.98 -0.48 -5.23
C VAL A 127 23.97 -0.39 -6.38
N GLY A 128 22.78 0.09 -6.09
CA GLY A 128 21.73 0.37 -7.06
C GLY A 128 20.38 -0.13 -6.55
N ASN A 129 19.56 -0.63 -7.47
CA ASN A 129 18.20 -1.06 -7.16
C ASN A 129 17.82 -2.34 -7.91
N GLY A 130 16.56 -2.75 -7.77
CA GLY A 130 16.00 -3.95 -8.36
C GLY A 130 15.84 -3.93 -9.88
N ASN A 131 15.84 -2.74 -10.53
CA ASN A 131 15.68 -2.60 -11.98
C ASN A 131 16.99 -2.94 -12.71
N ARG A 132 17.45 -4.17 -12.49
CA ARG A 132 18.72 -4.70 -12.97
C ARG A 132 18.62 -6.21 -13.12
N PHE A 133 18.35 -6.63 -14.34
CA PHE A 133 18.16 -8.01 -14.74
C PHE A 133 19.42 -8.58 -15.40
N LEU A 134 19.65 -9.88 -15.21
CA LEU A 134 20.79 -10.58 -15.81
C LEU A 134 20.62 -10.77 -17.33
N SER A 135 19.38 -10.84 -17.82
CA SER A 135 19.07 -11.06 -19.24
C SER A 135 17.88 -10.24 -19.70
N LEU A 136 17.84 -9.96 -21.01
CA LEU A 136 16.71 -9.29 -21.66
C LEU A 136 15.39 -10.04 -21.42
N ASN A 137 15.40 -11.38 -21.57
CA ASN A 137 14.22 -12.22 -21.35
C ASN A 137 13.66 -12.06 -19.93
N ARG A 138 14.52 -12.01 -18.90
CA ARG A 138 14.08 -11.82 -17.52
C ARG A 138 13.47 -10.44 -17.29
N CYS A 139 14.06 -9.42 -17.91
CA CYS A 139 13.51 -8.07 -17.87
C CYS A 139 12.12 -8.01 -18.52
N ASN A 140 11.98 -8.53 -19.75
CA ASN A 140 10.70 -8.56 -20.47
C ASN A 140 9.63 -9.36 -19.71
N ALA A 141 9.99 -10.54 -19.20
CA ALA A 141 9.07 -11.38 -18.42
C ALA A 141 8.58 -10.68 -17.14
N THR A 142 9.40 -9.82 -16.54
CA THR A 142 9.03 -9.08 -15.32
C THR A 142 8.21 -7.83 -15.65
N CYS A 143 8.62 -7.06 -16.66
CA CYS A 143 8.11 -5.71 -16.88
C CYS A 143 7.18 -5.55 -18.09
N TYR A 144 7.40 -6.30 -19.17
CA TYR A 144 6.59 -6.18 -20.39
C TYR A 144 5.23 -6.87 -20.22
N ASN A 145 5.24 -8.11 -19.73
CA ASN A 145 4.00 -8.89 -19.51
C ASN A 145 3.13 -8.34 -18.37
N SER A 146 3.67 -7.43 -17.55
CA SER A 146 2.94 -6.77 -16.47
C SER A 146 2.22 -5.49 -16.92
N ALA A 147 2.66 -4.88 -18.03
CA ALA A 147 2.10 -3.62 -18.54
C ALA A 147 0.82 -3.82 -19.37
N ASP A 148 0.58 -5.02 -19.90
CA ASP A 148 -0.62 -5.34 -20.71
C ASP A 148 -1.85 -5.69 -19.84
N LYS A 149 -1.65 -5.92 -18.53
CA LYS A 149 -2.76 -5.97 -17.54
C LYS A 149 -2.95 -4.61 -16.89
N GLY A 150 -3.21 -3.61 -17.73
CA GLY A 150 -3.57 -2.27 -17.29
C GLY A 150 -4.68 -2.31 -16.25
N HIS A 151 -4.48 -1.61 -15.14
CA HIS A 151 -5.55 -1.08 -14.29
C HIS A 151 -6.54 -2.11 -13.73
N GLU A 152 -6.04 -3.11 -13.00
CA GLU A 152 -6.79 -3.55 -11.80
C GLU A 152 -6.20 -2.77 -10.64
N ASP A 153 -6.77 -1.59 -10.42
CA ASP A 153 -6.69 -0.87 -9.15
C ASP A 153 -7.20 -1.78 -8.03
N HIS A 154 -6.31 -2.58 -7.46
CA HIS A 154 -6.36 -2.79 -6.02
C HIS A 154 -5.41 -1.78 -5.40
N SER A 155 -5.85 -0.51 -5.42
CA SER A 155 -5.60 0.41 -4.32
C SER A 155 -5.69 -0.41 -3.04
N GLY A 156 -4.61 -0.45 -2.25
CA GLY A 156 -4.45 -1.33 -1.09
C GLY A 156 -5.79 -1.71 -0.46
N GLU A 157 -6.26 -2.92 -0.79
CA GLU A 157 -7.40 -3.52 -0.13
C GLU A 157 -6.96 -3.62 1.32
N SER A 158 -7.52 -2.75 2.18
CA SER A 158 -7.45 -2.96 3.60
C SER A 158 -7.88 -4.41 3.85
N ASP A 159 -7.04 -5.22 4.49
CA ASP A 159 -7.24 -6.66 4.77
C ASP A 159 -8.47 -6.99 5.65
N VAL A 160 -9.46 -6.09 5.67
CA VAL A 160 -10.75 -6.27 6.33
C VAL A 160 -11.72 -6.80 5.27
N PRO A 161 -12.03 -8.11 5.26
CA PRO A 161 -13.00 -8.65 4.31
C PRO A 161 -14.30 -7.84 4.39
N VAL A 162 -14.87 -7.49 3.23
CA VAL A 162 -16.12 -6.74 3.12
C VAL A 162 -17.23 -7.31 4.01
N GLY A 163 -17.24 -8.63 4.23
CA GLY A 163 -18.13 -9.30 5.18
C GLY A 163 -18.00 -8.84 6.64
N ILE A 164 -16.80 -8.49 7.12
CA ILE A 164 -16.59 -7.89 8.45
C ILE A 164 -17.11 -6.45 8.47
N ILE A 165 -16.83 -5.64 7.45
CA ILE A 165 -17.34 -4.26 7.38
C ILE A 165 -18.86 -4.27 7.40
N LEU A 166 -19.48 -5.07 6.53
CA LEU A 166 -20.93 -5.24 6.50
C LEU A 166 -21.46 -5.80 7.83
N GLY A 167 -20.82 -6.81 8.41
CA GLY A 167 -21.22 -7.39 9.69
C GLY A 167 -21.20 -6.40 10.84
N VAL A 168 -20.16 -5.56 10.93
CA VAL A 168 -20.06 -4.50 11.94
C VAL A 168 -21.11 -3.41 11.70
N VAL A 169 -21.28 -2.95 10.46
CA VAL A 169 -22.28 -1.92 10.12
C VAL A 169 -23.70 -2.42 10.40
N PHE A 170 -24.07 -3.62 9.94
CA PHE A 170 -25.37 -4.22 10.23
C PHE A 170 -25.56 -4.51 11.73
N GLY A 171 -24.51 -4.91 12.44
CA GLY A 171 -24.53 -5.09 13.88
C GLY A 171 -24.82 -3.80 14.63
N LEU A 172 -24.15 -2.70 14.26
CA LEU A 172 -24.38 -1.37 14.87
C LEU A 172 -25.76 -0.83 14.54
N ILE A 173 -26.20 -0.92 13.28
CA ILE A 173 -27.56 -0.50 12.87
C ILE A 173 -28.61 -1.33 13.63
N GLY A 174 -28.43 -2.64 13.69
CA GLY A 174 -29.31 -3.55 14.44
C GLY A 174 -29.36 -3.22 15.93
N ALA A 175 -28.22 -2.94 16.56
CA ALA A 175 -28.15 -2.52 17.96
C ALA A 175 -28.85 -1.17 18.20
N ILE A 176 -28.66 -0.19 17.31
CA ILE A 176 -29.33 1.12 17.40
C ILE A 176 -30.84 0.94 17.26
N ILE A 177 -31.32 0.17 16.28
CA ILE A 177 -32.75 -0.11 16.10
C ILE A 177 -33.33 -0.80 17.34
N LEU A 178 -32.63 -1.80 17.88
CA LEU A 178 -33.06 -2.53 19.07
C LEU A 178 -33.14 -1.61 20.30
N ILE A 179 -32.16 -0.73 20.50
CA ILE A 179 -32.19 0.29 21.57
C ILE A 179 -33.40 1.22 21.39
N VAL A 180 -33.65 1.72 20.17
CA VAL A 180 -34.79 2.61 19.89
C VAL A 180 -36.13 1.91 20.19
N VAL A 181 -36.30 0.65 19.76
CA VAL A 181 -37.51 -0.15 20.03
C VAL A 181 -37.71 -0.35 21.53
N ILE A 182 -36.66 -0.68 22.28
CA ILE A 182 -36.73 -0.83 23.75
C ILE A 182 -37.13 0.50 24.41
N VAL A 183 -36.54 1.62 23.99
CA VAL A 183 -36.89 2.95 24.53
C VAL A 183 -38.36 3.27 24.29
N PHE A 184 -38.90 2.99 23.11
CA PHE A 184 -40.32 3.20 22.80
C PHE A 184 -41.25 2.23 23.56
N ALA A 185 -40.85 0.97 23.73
CA ALA A 185 -41.64 -0.02 24.47
C ALA A 185 -41.66 0.24 25.98
N VAL A 186 -40.55 0.72 26.56
CA VAL A 186 -40.43 1.05 27.99
C VAL A 186 -41.05 2.41 28.31
N LYS A 187 -41.24 3.29 27.31
CA LYS A 187 -41.97 4.56 27.49
C LYS A 187 -43.47 4.29 27.67
N LYS A 188 -43.80 3.85 28.88
CA LYS A 188 -45.16 3.60 29.38
C LYS A 188 -46.01 4.85 29.12
N PRO A 189 -47.19 4.73 28.50
CA PRO A 189 -48.06 5.88 28.28
C PRO A 189 -48.46 6.45 29.63
N SER A 190 -47.94 7.64 29.95
CA SER A 190 -48.40 8.46 31.07
C SER A 190 -49.88 8.81 30.81
N SER A 191 -50.78 8.13 31.52
CA SER A 191 -52.22 8.34 31.39
C SER A 191 -52.59 9.74 31.89
N LYS A 192 -52.88 10.67 30.98
CA LYS A 192 -53.59 11.91 31.32
C LYS A 192 -55.09 11.71 31.07
N LYS A 193 -55.86 11.77 32.16
CA LYS A 193 -57.33 11.76 32.19
C LYS A 193 -57.88 12.88 31.30
N ARG A 194 -58.90 12.52 30.50
CA ARG A 194 -59.72 13.40 29.64
C ARG A 194 -60.53 14.39 30.47
N GLU A 195 -60.54 15.65 30.04
CA GLU A 195 -61.66 16.57 30.24
C GLU A 195 -61.99 17.28 28.92
N LYS A 196 -63.20 17.84 28.86
CA LYS A 196 -64.17 17.88 27.74
C LYS A 196 -64.13 19.21 26.96
N LYS A 197 -64.72 19.20 25.75
CA LYS A 197 -65.30 20.32 24.96
C LYS A 197 -64.32 21.35 24.38
N ASP A 198 -64.46 21.96 23.21
CA ASP A 198 -65.41 22.05 22.09
C ASP A 198 -64.51 22.38 20.87
N GLY A 199 -64.61 21.79 19.68
CA GLY A 199 -65.65 22.04 18.68
C GLY A 199 -65.03 22.10 17.27
N LYS A 200 -65.89 21.79 16.28
CA LYS A 200 -65.80 22.09 14.83
C LYS A 200 -65.20 21.04 13.87
N SER A 201 -66.09 20.12 13.45
CA SER A 201 -66.54 19.82 12.06
C SER A 201 -65.65 20.35 10.93
N THR A 202 -65.29 19.59 9.88
CA THR A 202 -66.24 19.00 8.89
C THR A 202 -65.52 18.01 7.95
N GLU A 203 -66.25 16.97 7.53
CA GLU A 203 -66.04 15.94 6.46
C GLU A 203 -65.27 16.38 5.19
N GLN A 204 -64.33 15.60 4.61
CA GLN A 204 -64.42 14.35 3.79
C GLN A 204 -64.72 14.63 2.28
N PRO A 205 -64.51 13.71 1.30
CA PRO A 205 -63.37 12.87 0.86
C PRO A 205 -62.88 13.15 -0.60
N LEU A 206 -61.71 12.58 -0.94
CA LEU A 206 -61.36 11.81 -2.16
C LEU A 206 -61.93 12.21 -3.55
N ARG A 207 -61.07 12.69 -4.47
CA ARG A 207 -60.95 12.40 -5.94
C ARG A 207 -60.01 13.42 -6.59
N GLU A 208 -58.82 13.00 -7.04
CA GLU A 208 -58.49 12.69 -8.45
C GLU A 208 -58.50 13.93 -9.36
N GLN A 209 -57.31 14.46 -9.68
CA GLN A 209 -57.08 15.24 -10.90
C GLN A 209 -55.65 15.03 -11.40
N ALA A 210 -55.54 14.27 -12.49
CA ALA A 210 -54.54 14.50 -13.52
C ALA A 210 -54.89 15.82 -14.22
N VAL A 211 -53.90 16.67 -14.48
CA VAL A 211 -54.04 17.81 -15.39
C VAL A 211 -52.84 17.78 -16.35
N GLU A 212 -53.18 17.40 -17.57
CA GLU A 212 -52.45 17.68 -18.79
C GLU A 212 -52.43 19.20 -19.02
N MET A 213 -51.31 19.76 -19.47
CA MET A 213 -51.24 21.10 -20.02
C MET A 213 -50.59 21.01 -21.40
N GLU A 214 -51.37 21.45 -22.39
CA GLU A 214 -51.11 21.48 -23.82
C GLU A 214 -49.88 22.33 -24.21
N GLY A 215 -49.20 21.87 -25.28
CA GLY A 215 -49.10 22.62 -26.53
C GLY A 215 -48.34 23.95 -26.54
N GLY A 216 -47.11 23.92 -27.05
CA GLY A 216 -46.37 25.11 -27.45
C GLY A 216 -45.19 24.78 -28.36
N GLU A 217 -45.46 24.67 -29.65
CA GLU A 217 -44.49 24.45 -30.73
C GLU A 217 -44.02 25.79 -31.32
N ALA A 218 -42.70 26.01 -31.45
CA ALA A 218 -42.09 26.88 -32.45
C ALA A 218 -40.54 26.78 -32.46
N GLN A 219 -40.04 25.94 -33.37
CA GLN A 219 -38.96 26.13 -34.37
C GLN A 219 -37.59 26.80 -34.06
N PRO A 220 -36.55 26.43 -34.86
CA PRO A 220 -35.15 26.45 -34.43
C PRO A 220 -34.35 27.64 -34.97
N ALA A 221 -33.21 27.93 -34.34
CA ALA A 221 -32.16 28.78 -34.91
C ALA A 221 -30.82 28.04 -34.89
N THR A 222 -30.27 27.90 -36.09
CA THR A 222 -28.99 27.31 -36.52
C THR A 222 -27.82 28.28 -36.48
N LEU A 223 -26.60 27.70 -36.50
CA LEU A 223 -25.27 28.25 -36.86
C LEU A 223 -24.68 29.30 -35.90
N GLU A 224 -23.41 29.24 -35.51
CA GLU A 224 -22.20 29.21 -36.35
C GLU A 224 -21.03 28.46 -35.68
N ILE A 225 -20.20 27.84 -36.53
CA ILE A 225 -18.91 27.20 -36.23
C ILE A 225 -17.83 28.28 -36.33
N SER A 226 -16.83 28.29 -35.44
CA SER A 226 -15.51 28.82 -35.81
C SER A 226 -14.39 27.93 -35.27
N THR A 227 -13.79 27.21 -36.23
CA THR A 227 -12.44 26.66 -36.19
C THR A 227 -11.46 27.80 -36.51
N ILE A 228 -10.28 27.87 -35.87
CA ILE A 228 -8.96 28.18 -36.46
C ILE A 228 -7.86 28.20 -35.36
N GLN A 229 -6.95 27.22 -35.48
CA GLN A 229 -5.49 27.21 -35.32
C GLN A 229 -4.77 28.06 -34.26
N THR A 230 -3.94 27.36 -33.46
CA THR A 230 -2.48 27.57 -33.41
C THR A 230 -1.79 26.24 -33.20
#